data_AF-A0A7H0FUX9-F1
#
_entry.id   AF-A0A7H0FUX9-F1
#
_cell.length_a   1.000
_cell.length_b   1.000
_cell.length_c   1.000
_cell.angle_alpha   90.00
_cell.angle_beta   90.00
_cell.angle_gamma   90.00
#
_symmetry.space_group_name_H-M   'P 1'
#
loop_
_entity.id
_entity.type
_entity.pdbx_description
1 polymer ?
#
loop_
_entity_poly.entity_id
_entity_poly.type
_entity_poly.pdbx_seq_one_letter_code
_entity_poly.pdbx_strand_id
1 'polypeptide(L)'
;MTHRHHHLLLALVAALGVGGSAFAQSAAPAKQTAEDKAAAATEEARAARASAKSAQSAAQTAADVRDAGAATATGAIAADAHAQAAHDSSVNANAAANEAVTAAQQAQGAASVAEGGGNPVAAAVEAREAARTASNASAKAADASAQAQDALAATAQATTTPPPEPSPTADTQATVTTSNDASAAMPSATMGTATGARTTAVLPSANVTVTSHPGDPIAAGYRPEFRALDVDQDGLLSRREAGRNAKVQQQFAALDADHDGKLSRTETESVIN
;
A
#
# COMPACT_ATOMS: atom_id res chain seq x y z
N MET A 1 48.77 -17.34 1.08
CA MET A 1 49.18 -16.56 -0.10
C MET A 1 48.66 -15.14 0.06
N THR A 2 49.58 -14.28 0.45
CA THR A 2 49.43 -12.84 0.67
C THR A 2 49.49 -12.09 -0.66
N HIS A 3 48.56 -11.18 -0.94
CA HIS A 3 48.88 -9.97 -1.71
C HIS A 3 48.29 -8.75 -1.01
N ARG A 4 49.17 -8.09 -0.24
CA ARG A 4 49.06 -6.67 0.13
C ARG A 4 49.62 -5.87 -1.05
N HIS A 5 48.79 -5.09 -1.73
CA HIS A 5 49.31 -4.16 -2.72
C HIS A 5 50.01 -3.00 -2.02
N HIS A 6 51.31 -2.92 -2.28
CA HIS A 6 52.18 -1.82 -1.89
C HIS A 6 51.90 -0.61 -2.79
N HIS A 7 51.56 0.52 -2.19
CA HIS A 7 51.66 1.82 -2.85
C HIS A 7 52.59 2.69 -2.01
N LEU A 8 53.86 2.72 -2.41
CA LEU A 8 54.85 3.68 -1.94
C LEU A 8 55.52 4.34 -3.16
N LEU A 9 55.73 5.65 -3.04
CA LEU A 9 56.60 6.56 -3.79
C LEU A 9 56.01 7.43 -4.93
N LEU A 10 55.71 8.67 -4.54
CA LEU A 10 56.42 9.91 -4.91
C LEU A 10 56.55 10.27 -6.40
N ALA A 11 55.83 11.32 -6.81
CA ALA A 11 56.27 12.23 -7.87
C ALA A 11 55.94 13.69 -7.48
N LEU A 12 57.01 14.44 -7.18
CA LEU A 12 57.07 15.88 -6.98
C LEU A 12 57.15 16.56 -8.36
N VAL A 13 56.23 17.48 -8.69
CA VAL A 13 56.51 18.57 -9.64
C VAL A 13 55.84 19.85 -9.14
N ALA A 14 56.67 20.84 -8.81
CA ALA A 14 56.29 22.22 -8.57
C ALA A 14 56.14 22.96 -9.90
N ALA A 15 55.04 23.69 -10.09
CA ALA A 15 54.92 24.72 -11.11
C ALA A 15 54.31 25.97 -10.47
N LEU A 16 55.18 26.91 -10.08
CA LEU A 16 54.81 28.30 -9.84
C LEU A 16 54.48 28.94 -11.19
N GLY A 17 53.20 29.24 -11.41
CA GLY A 17 52.69 30.01 -12.55
C GLY A 17 51.77 31.12 -12.04
N VAL A 18 52.20 32.35 -12.24
CA VAL A 18 51.60 33.61 -11.82
C VAL A 18 50.24 33.84 -12.52
N GLY A 19 49.18 34.12 -11.75
CA GLY A 19 48.08 34.99 -12.19
C GLY A 19 46.98 34.44 -13.08
N GLY A 20 46.52 33.18 -12.92
CA GLY A 20 45.32 32.67 -13.63
C GLY A 20 44.58 31.47 -13.02
N SER A 21 44.95 31.00 -11.83
CA SER A 21 44.85 29.56 -11.52
C SER A 21 43.75 29.11 -10.55
N ALA A 22 42.97 30.01 -9.93
CA ALA A 22 41.94 29.59 -8.95
C ALA A 22 40.73 28.87 -9.59
N PHE A 23 40.33 29.28 -10.81
CA PHE A 23 39.19 28.69 -11.52
C PHE A 23 39.56 27.41 -12.28
N ALA A 24 40.78 27.29 -12.82
CA ALA A 24 41.23 26.06 -13.47
C ALA A 24 41.48 24.92 -12.48
N GLN A 25 41.94 25.24 -11.26
CA GLN A 25 42.30 24.25 -10.24
C GLN A 25 41.07 23.62 -9.53
N SER A 26 39.91 24.28 -9.57
CA SER A 26 38.64 23.76 -9.04
C SER A 26 37.75 23.10 -10.12
N ALA A 27 38.04 23.31 -11.40
CA ALA A 27 37.26 22.77 -12.51
C ALA A 27 37.45 21.25 -12.70
N ALA A 28 38.70 20.76 -12.70
CA ALA A 28 38.99 19.33 -12.87
C ALA A 28 38.33 18.42 -11.81
N PRO A 29 38.44 18.70 -10.50
CA PRO A 29 37.77 17.87 -9.48
C PRO A 29 36.24 17.98 -9.54
N ALA A 30 35.70 19.11 -10.02
CA ALA A 30 34.26 19.28 -10.18
C ALA A 30 33.71 18.46 -11.35
N LYS A 31 34.43 18.37 -12.48
CA LYS A 31 34.06 17.49 -13.61
C LYS A 31 33.98 16.03 -13.17
N GLN A 32 35.04 15.52 -12.54
CA GLN A 32 35.07 14.16 -12.01
C GLN A 32 33.91 13.90 -11.03
N THR A 33 33.63 14.87 -10.14
CA THR A 33 32.50 14.75 -9.21
C THR A 33 31.16 14.60 -9.96
N ALA A 34 30.94 15.39 -11.02
CA ALA A 34 29.69 15.33 -11.77
C ALA A 34 29.52 13.97 -12.47
N GLU A 35 30.59 13.46 -13.08
CA GLU A 35 30.65 12.13 -13.70
C GLU A 35 30.39 11.01 -12.67
N ASP A 36 31.11 11.02 -11.54
CA ASP A 36 30.95 10.03 -10.47
C ASP A 36 29.51 10.00 -9.93
N LYS A 37 28.87 11.18 -9.82
CA LYS A 37 27.49 11.30 -9.35
C LYS A 37 26.47 10.87 -10.40
N ALA A 38 26.72 11.14 -11.68
CA ALA A 38 25.90 10.61 -12.76
C ALA A 38 25.97 9.07 -12.84
N ALA A 39 27.17 8.50 -12.67
CA ALA A 39 27.36 7.06 -12.59
C ALA A 39 26.61 6.46 -11.38
N ALA A 40 26.79 7.04 -10.19
CA ALA A 40 26.08 6.61 -8.98
C ALA A 40 24.55 6.67 -9.15
N ALA A 41 24.01 7.77 -9.71
CA ALA A 41 22.58 7.90 -9.97
C ALA A 41 22.06 6.86 -10.97
N THR A 42 22.88 6.49 -11.96
CA THR A 42 22.53 5.46 -12.95
C THR A 42 22.46 4.07 -12.34
N GLU A 43 23.41 3.70 -11.46
CA GLU A 43 23.34 2.44 -10.71
C GLU A 43 22.11 2.40 -9.81
N GLU A 44 21.82 3.52 -9.16
CA GLU A 44 20.66 3.65 -8.28
C GLU A 44 19.33 3.51 -9.04
N ALA A 45 19.21 4.07 -10.24
CA ALA A 45 18.06 3.85 -11.10
C ALA A 45 17.93 2.39 -11.56
N ARG A 46 19.03 1.67 -11.76
CA ARG A 46 19.00 0.23 -12.05
C ARG A 46 18.52 -0.58 -10.85
N ALA A 47 19.00 -0.24 -9.65
CA ALA A 47 18.54 -0.85 -8.40
C ALA A 47 17.03 -0.62 -8.19
N ALA A 48 16.55 0.61 -8.37
CA ALA A 48 15.13 0.95 -8.28
C ALA A 48 14.26 0.12 -9.26
N ARG A 49 14.71 -0.04 -10.52
CA ARG A 49 14.03 -0.88 -11.52
C ARG A 49 14.02 -2.36 -11.14
N ALA A 50 15.12 -2.87 -10.57
CA ALA A 50 15.17 -4.24 -10.07
C ALA A 50 14.16 -4.44 -8.93
N SER A 51 14.07 -3.51 -7.99
CA SER A 51 13.04 -3.52 -6.93
C SER A 51 11.63 -3.48 -7.50
N ALA A 52 11.35 -2.61 -8.47
CA ALA A 52 10.05 -2.56 -9.13
C ALA A 52 9.67 -3.90 -9.82
N LYS A 53 10.63 -4.57 -10.47
CA LYS A 53 10.41 -5.89 -11.07
C LYS A 53 10.14 -6.98 -10.03
N SER A 54 10.84 -6.94 -8.90
CA SER A 54 10.59 -7.82 -7.77
C SER A 54 9.17 -7.61 -7.20
N ALA A 55 8.74 -6.35 -7.05
CA ALA A 55 7.39 -6.01 -6.61
C ALA A 55 6.30 -6.49 -7.58
N GLN A 56 6.52 -6.35 -8.90
CA GLN A 56 5.62 -6.87 -9.94
C GLN A 56 5.48 -8.39 -9.86
N SER A 57 6.60 -9.09 -9.64
CA SER A 57 6.61 -10.56 -9.52
C SER A 57 5.87 -11.00 -8.26
N ALA A 58 6.04 -10.28 -7.16
CA ALA A 58 5.31 -10.52 -5.91
C ALA A 58 3.80 -10.29 -6.07
N ALA A 59 3.40 -9.19 -6.72
CA ALA A 59 2.00 -8.88 -7.00
C ALA A 59 1.34 -9.94 -7.90
N GLN A 60 2.03 -10.39 -8.95
CA GLN A 60 1.53 -11.47 -9.81
C GLN A 60 1.35 -12.77 -9.02
N THR A 61 2.35 -13.14 -8.21
CA THR A 61 2.25 -14.34 -7.37
C THR A 61 1.10 -14.22 -6.37
N ALA A 62 0.87 -13.03 -5.82
CA ALA A 62 -0.23 -12.80 -4.88
C ALA A 62 -1.59 -12.95 -5.57
N ALA A 63 -1.73 -12.47 -6.81
CA ALA A 63 -2.90 -12.69 -7.63
C ALA A 63 -3.12 -14.19 -7.91
N ASP A 64 -2.07 -14.92 -8.30
CA ASP A 64 -2.16 -16.36 -8.57
C ASP A 64 -2.58 -17.15 -7.31
N VAL A 65 -2.03 -16.80 -6.14
CA VAL A 65 -2.38 -17.42 -4.84
C VAL A 65 -3.83 -17.13 -4.45
N ARG A 66 -4.28 -15.89 -4.63
CA ARG A 66 -5.68 -15.50 -4.41
C ARG A 66 -6.60 -16.31 -5.34
N ASP A 67 -6.25 -16.42 -6.62
CA ASP A 67 -7.07 -17.08 -7.64
C ASP A 67 -7.13 -18.61 -7.47
N ALA A 68 -6.12 -19.20 -6.83
CA ALA A 68 -6.15 -20.61 -6.42
C ALA A 68 -7.22 -20.91 -5.34
N GLY A 69 -7.74 -19.88 -4.66
CA GLY A 69 -8.81 -19.99 -3.68
C GLY A 69 -8.32 -20.21 -2.25
N ALA A 70 -9.19 -19.88 -1.29
CA ALA A 70 -8.92 -20.00 0.14
C ALA A 70 -9.76 -21.10 0.80
N ALA A 71 -9.25 -21.66 1.90
CA ALA A 71 -9.96 -22.67 2.70
C ALA A 71 -11.26 -22.16 3.34
N THR A 72 -11.39 -20.85 3.54
CA THR A 72 -12.57 -20.21 4.15
C THR A 72 -12.99 -18.96 3.38
N ALA A 73 -14.26 -18.58 3.48
CA ALA A 73 -14.77 -17.33 2.87
C ALA A 73 -14.06 -16.08 3.44
N THR A 74 -13.79 -16.06 4.75
CA THR A 74 -13.03 -14.97 5.39
C THR A 74 -11.59 -14.92 4.89
N GLY A 75 -10.95 -16.08 4.72
CA GLY A 75 -9.62 -16.20 4.12
C GLY A 75 -9.57 -15.69 2.68
N ALA A 76 -10.62 -15.94 1.88
CA ALA A 76 -10.72 -15.42 0.52
C ALA A 76 -10.77 -13.89 0.50
N ILE A 77 -11.60 -13.27 1.36
CA ILE A 77 -11.69 -11.81 1.47
C ILE A 77 -10.35 -11.20 1.93
N ALA A 78 -9.67 -11.83 2.88
CA ALA A 78 -8.35 -11.36 3.33
C ALA A 78 -7.28 -11.52 2.23
N ALA A 79 -7.29 -12.64 1.50
CA ALA A 79 -6.41 -12.87 0.36
C ALA A 79 -6.62 -11.82 -0.74
N ASP A 80 -7.87 -11.47 -1.07
CA ASP A 80 -8.19 -10.40 -2.02
C ASP A 80 -7.58 -9.06 -1.59
N ALA A 81 -7.75 -8.69 -0.32
CA ALA A 81 -7.23 -7.44 0.22
C ALA A 81 -5.69 -7.39 0.21
N HIS A 82 -5.02 -8.49 0.57
CA HIS A 82 -3.57 -8.56 0.55
C HIS A 82 -3.01 -8.60 -0.87
N ALA A 83 -3.66 -9.28 -1.81
CA ALA A 83 -3.27 -9.25 -3.22
C ALA A 83 -3.40 -7.85 -3.82
N GLN A 84 -4.45 -7.10 -3.47
CA GLN A 84 -4.58 -5.70 -3.87
C GLN A 84 -3.46 -4.83 -3.27
N ALA A 85 -3.13 -5.00 -1.99
CA ALA A 85 -2.02 -4.29 -1.37
C ALA A 85 -0.67 -4.59 -2.04
N ALA A 86 -0.45 -5.83 -2.50
CA ALA A 86 0.73 -6.19 -3.28
C ALA A 86 0.76 -5.48 -4.65
N HIS A 87 -0.39 -5.39 -5.33
CA HIS A 87 -0.53 -4.66 -6.59
C HIS A 87 -0.23 -3.16 -6.42
N ASP A 88 -0.84 -2.50 -5.43
CA ASP A 88 -0.63 -1.08 -5.17
C ASP A 88 0.85 -0.79 -4.82
N SER A 89 1.46 -1.68 -4.02
CA SER A 89 2.89 -1.60 -3.71
C SER A 89 3.77 -1.75 -4.95
N SER A 90 3.40 -2.60 -5.90
CA SER A 90 4.09 -2.71 -7.19
C SER A 90 3.96 -1.43 -8.03
N VAL A 91 2.81 -0.76 -8.02
CA VAL A 91 2.61 0.52 -8.73
C VAL A 91 3.49 1.60 -8.10
N ASN A 92 3.53 1.67 -6.77
CA ASN A 92 4.39 2.60 -6.04
C ASN A 92 5.88 2.36 -6.33
N ALA A 93 6.32 1.10 -6.37
CA ALA A 93 7.68 0.74 -6.72
C ALA A 93 8.05 1.18 -8.16
N ASN A 94 7.13 1.03 -9.11
CA ASN A 94 7.33 1.48 -10.49
C ASN A 94 7.39 3.01 -10.59
N ALA A 95 6.51 3.73 -9.89
CA ALA A 95 6.54 5.18 -9.83
C ALA A 95 7.88 5.70 -9.27
N ALA A 96 8.36 5.11 -8.17
CA ALA A 96 9.65 5.42 -7.57
C ALA A 96 10.83 5.08 -8.50
N ALA A 97 10.76 3.97 -9.24
CA ALA A 97 11.76 3.64 -10.25
C ALA A 97 11.82 4.68 -11.38
N ASN A 98 10.68 5.19 -11.84
CA ASN A 98 10.63 6.26 -12.85
C ASN A 98 11.19 7.59 -12.32
N GLU A 99 10.94 7.92 -11.04
CA GLU A 99 11.57 9.05 -10.35
C GLU A 99 13.10 8.90 -10.34
N ALA A 100 13.62 7.71 -9.98
CA ALA A 100 15.05 7.44 -9.97
C ALA A 100 15.71 7.57 -11.35
N VAL A 101 15.02 7.10 -12.40
CA VAL A 101 15.48 7.21 -13.80
C VAL A 101 15.54 8.67 -14.24
N THR A 102 14.52 9.46 -13.92
CA THR A 102 14.47 10.89 -14.25
C THR A 102 15.62 11.63 -13.55
N ALA A 103 15.86 11.32 -12.27
CA ALA A 103 16.97 11.89 -11.52
C ALA A 103 18.34 11.46 -12.08
N ALA A 104 18.49 10.21 -12.53
CA ALA A 104 19.71 9.76 -13.20
C ALA A 104 19.98 10.50 -14.51
N GLN A 105 18.93 10.77 -15.32
CA GLN A 105 19.04 11.56 -16.55
C GLN A 105 19.45 13.00 -16.26
N GLN A 106 18.91 13.62 -15.21
CA GLN A 106 19.33 14.96 -14.76
C GLN A 106 20.81 14.97 -14.37
N ALA A 107 21.26 13.97 -13.61
CA ALA A 107 22.67 13.85 -13.22
C ALA A 107 23.60 13.69 -14.44
N GLN A 108 23.19 12.91 -15.45
CA GLN A 108 23.92 12.77 -16.72
C GLN A 108 23.96 14.07 -17.52
N GLY A 109 22.85 14.81 -17.60
CA GLY A 109 22.79 16.12 -18.22
C GLY A 109 23.75 17.12 -17.55
N ALA A 110 23.78 17.14 -16.22
CA ALA A 110 24.72 17.95 -15.46
C ALA A 110 26.18 17.54 -15.73
N ALA A 111 26.49 16.24 -15.80
CA ALA A 111 27.83 15.77 -16.17
C ALA A 111 28.24 16.24 -17.59
N SER A 112 27.33 16.15 -18.57
CA SER A 112 27.59 16.67 -19.92
C SER A 112 27.85 18.18 -19.92
N VAL A 113 27.16 18.96 -19.09
CA VAL A 113 27.41 20.41 -18.91
C VAL A 113 28.79 20.67 -18.30
N ALA A 114 29.23 19.85 -17.33
CA ALA A 114 30.55 19.95 -16.73
C ALA A 114 31.67 19.65 -17.75
N GLU A 115 31.46 18.70 -18.66
CA GLU A 115 32.40 18.35 -19.72
C GLU A 115 32.47 19.44 -20.82
N GLY A 116 31.31 19.84 -21.36
CA GLY A 116 31.15 20.58 -22.62
C GLY A 116 31.29 22.11 -22.56
N GLY A 117 31.71 22.69 -21.43
CA GLY A 117 32.05 24.12 -21.33
C GLY A 117 31.10 24.97 -20.48
N GLY A 118 30.18 24.36 -19.74
CA GLY A 118 29.42 25.04 -18.67
C GLY A 118 30.27 25.25 -17.41
N ASN A 119 29.68 25.84 -16.37
CA ASN A 119 30.33 25.97 -15.06
C ASN A 119 30.41 24.59 -14.37
N PRO A 120 31.59 23.96 -14.27
CA PRO A 120 31.71 22.59 -13.78
C PRO A 120 31.38 22.48 -12.28
N VAL A 121 31.59 23.54 -11.50
CA VAL A 121 31.26 23.54 -10.07
C VAL A 121 29.76 23.54 -9.86
N ALA A 122 29.01 24.35 -10.63
CA ALA A 122 27.55 24.38 -10.58
C ALA A 122 26.96 23.04 -11.04
N ALA A 123 27.46 22.50 -12.16
CA ALA A 123 27.08 21.19 -12.66
C ALA A 123 27.36 20.06 -11.66
N ALA A 124 28.48 20.10 -10.94
CA ALA A 124 28.78 19.14 -9.89
C ALA A 124 27.80 19.21 -8.71
N VAL A 125 27.28 20.39 -8.37
CA VAL A 125 26.23 20.54 -7.34
C VAL A 125 24.92 19.93 -7.82
N GLU A 126 24.51 20.24 -9.05
CA GLU A 126 23.30 19.68 -9.67
C GLU A 126 23.36 18.15 -9.76
N ALA A 127 24.49 17.59 -10.23
CA ALA A 127 24.69 16.15 -10.28
C ALA A 127 24.62 15.48 -8.89
N ARG A 128 25.13 16.15 -7.84
CA ARG A 128 25.03 15.65 -6.46
C ARG A 128 23.58 15.64 -5.95
N GLU A 129 22.81 16.67 -6.26
CA GLU A 129 21.41 16.75 -5.88
C GLU A 129 20.59 15.68 -6.60
N ALA A 130 20.74 15.59 -7.93
CA ALA A 130 20.10 14.57 -8.74
C ALA A 130 20.45 13.14 -8.27
N ALA A 131 21.72 12.87 -7.92
CA ALA A 131 22.11 11.59 -7.35
C ALA A 131 21.46 11.27 -5.99
N ARG A 132 21.24 12.28 -5.13
CA ARG A 132 20.49 12.09 -3.87
C ARG A 132 19.03 11.79 -4.13
N THR A 133 18.41 12.48 -5.09
CA THR A 133 17.03 12.20 -5.52
C THR A 133 16.91 10.78 -6.05
N ALA A 134 17.84 10.32 -6.88
CA ALA A 134 17.89 8.94 -7.35
C ALA A 134 17.98 7.94 -6.18
N SER A 135 18.85 8.22 -5.20
CA SER A 135 19.04 7.36 -4.02
C SER A 135 17.78 7.26 -3.14
N ASN A 136 17.13 8.39 -2.88
CA ASN A 136 15.88 8.42 -2.15
C ASN A 136 14.77 7.67 -2.90
N ALA A 137 14.68 7.85 -4.22
CA ALA A 137 13.69 7.18 -5.06
C ALA A 137 13.92 5.66 -5.13
N SER A 138 15.17 5.21 -5.21
CA SER A 138 15.51 3.79 -5.15
C SER A 138 15.20 3.17 -3.79
N ALA A 139 15.46 3.88 -2.69
CA ALA A 139 15.04 3.45 -1.35
C ALA A 139 13.51 3.28 -1.27
N LYS A 140 12.73 4.25 -1.77
CA LYS A 140 11.25 4.11 -1.87
C LYS A 140 10.85 2.89 -2.71
N ALA A 141 11.53 2.63 -3.82
CA ALA A 141 11.24 1.46 -4.66
C ALA A 141 11.56 0.14 -3.93
N ALA A 142 12.63 0.10 -3.14
CA ALA A 142 12.97 -1.04 -2.29
C ALA A 142 11.95 -1.27 -1.17
N ASP A 143 11.53 -0.21 -0.47
CA ASP A 143 10.51 -0.28 0.58
C ASP A 143 9.17 -0.77 0.02
N ALA A 144 8.76 -0.24 -1.13
CA ALA A 144 7.54 -0.68 -1.82
C ALA A 144 7.66 -2.14 -2.31
N SER A 145 8.84 -2.58 -2.75
CA SER A 145 9.08 -3.99 -3.07
C SER A 145 8.98 -4.89 -1.85
N ALA A 146 9.46 -4.45 -0.69
CA ALA A 146 9.34 -5.21 0.56
C ALA A 146 7.87 -5.33 0.99
N GLN A 147 7.11 -4.22 0.92
CA GLN A 147 5.66 -4.22 1.19
C GLN A 147 4.90 -5.17 0.26
N ALA A 148 5.29 -5.24 -1.02
CA ALA A 148 4.69 -6.20 -1.96
C ALA A 148 4.97 -7.66 -1.57
N GLN A 149 6.17 -7.96 -1.06
CA GLN A 149 6.54 -9.30 -0.58
C GLN A 149 5.82 -9.67 0.72
N ASP A 150 5.69 -8.73 1.66
CA ASP A 150 4.94 -8.92 2.90
C ASP A 150 3.46 -9.16 2.61
N ALA A 151 2.88 -8.40 1.68
CA ALA A 151 1.50 -8.58 1.23
C ALA A 151 1.30 -9.91 0.51
N LEU A 152 2.26 -10.36 -0.31
CA LEU A 152 2.25 -11.71 -0.88
C LEU A 152 2.24 -12.79 0.22
N ALA A 153 3.11 -12.67 1.24
CA ALA A 153 3.16 -13.63 2.34
C ALA A 153 1.84 -13.66 3.12
N ALA A 154 1.23 -12.49 3.37
CA ALA A 154 -0.08 -12.39 4.00
C ALA A 154 -1.20 -13.01 3.15
N THR A 155 -1.12 -12.86 1.83
CA THR A 155 -2.05 -13.51 0.88
C THR A 155 -1.97 -15.04 1.00
N ALA A 156 -0.77 -15.60 1.05
CA ALA A 156 -0.57 -17.05 1.22
C ALA A 156 -1.02 -17.59 2.59
N GLN A 157 -0.86 -16.80 3.66
CA GLN A 157 -1.38 -17.18 4.98
C GLN A 157 -2.91 -17.17 5.01
N ALA A 158 -3.53 -16.16 4.38
CA ALA A 158 -4.98 -16.04 4.33
C ALA A 158 -5.65 -17.22 3.59
N THR A 159 -5.02 -17.77 2.55
CA THR A 159 -5.59 -18.91 1.81
C THR A 159 -5.48 -20.24 2.56
N THR A 160 -4.51 -20.38 3.48
CA THR A 160 -4.21 -21.63 4.20
C THR A 160 -4.76 -21.69 5.63
N THR A 161 -5.29 -20.57 6.17
CA THR A 161 -5.77 -20.52 7.56
C THR A 161 -6.98 -21.45 7.74
N PRO A 162 -6.89 -22.47 8.60
CA PRO A 162 -7.99 -23.43 8.79
C PRO A 162 -9.20 -22.77 9.45
N PRO A 163 -10.43 -23.25 9.18
CA PRO A 163 -11.62 -22.75 9.85
C PRO A 163 -11.47 -22.86 11.37
N PRO A 164 -12.06 -21.92 12.15
CA PRO A 164 -12.04 -22.02 13.60
C PRO A 164 -12.60 -23.39 13.99
N GLU A 165 -11.86 -24.14 14.81
CA GLU A 165 -12.33 -25.42 15.31
C GLU A 165 -13.72 -25.25 15.92
N PRO A 166 -14.67 -26.17 15.66
CA PRO A 166 -15.98 -26.09 16.27
C PRO A 166 -15.79 -26.01 17.77
N SER A 167 -16.23 -24.90 18.38
CA SER A 167 -16.28 -24.80 19.84
C SER A 167 -17.01 -26.03 20.37
N PRO A 168 -16.50 -26.72 21.41
CA PRO A 168 -17.22 -27.85 21.98
C PRO A 168 -18.62 -27.37 22.33
N THR A 169 -19.63 -28.01 21.72
CA THR A 169 -21.04 -27.76 22.04
C THR A 169 -21.19 -27.89 23.54
N ALA A 170 -21.42 -26.78 24.23
CA ALA A 170 -21.82 -26.80 25.63
C ALA A 170 -23.19 -27.48 25.65
N ASP A 171 -23.17 -28.78 25.95
CA ASP A 171 -24.36 -29.59 26.12
C ASP A 171 -25.21 -28.93 27.21
N THR A 172 -26.40 -28.48 26.83
CA THR A 172 -27.35 -27.85 27.73
C THR A 172 -27.98 -28.96 28.56
N GLN A 173 -27.31 -29.39 29.64
CA GLN A 173 -27.97 -30.13 30.71
C GLN A 173 -28.51 -29.16 31.75
N ALA A 174 -29.82 -28.94 31.66
CA ALA A 174 -30.62 -28.42 32.74
C ALA A 174 -30.56 -29.40 33.93
N THR A 175 -29.86 -29.04 35.00
CA THR A 175 -30.08 -29.60 36.34
C THR A 175 -30.63 -28.51 37.23
N VAL A 176 -31.96 -28.57 37.42
CA VAL A 176 -32.64 -27.96 38.55
C VAL A 176 -32.08 -28.58 39.82
N THR A 177 -31.51 -27.76 40.71
CA THR A 177 -31.36 -28.12 42.12
C THR A 177 -31.70 -26.89 42.96
N THR A 178 -32.96 -26.88 43.41
CA THR A 178 -33.42 -26.14 44.59
C THR A 178 -32.59 -26.54 45.81
N SER A 179 -32.10 -25.57 46.59
CA SER A 179 -32.38 -25.42 48.02
C SER A 179 -31.59 -24.26 48.63
N ASN A 180 -32.31 -23.46 49.42
CA ASN A 180 -31.86 -22.30 50.17
C ASN A 180 -31.04 -22.70 51.42
N ASP A 181 -30.12 -21.82 51.82
CA ASP A 181 -30.02 -21.16 53.13
C ASP A 181 -28.59 -21.06 53.71
N ALA A 182 -28.40 -19.94 54.41
CA ALA A 182 -27.26 -19.21 54.94
C ALA A 182 -26.07 -19.97 55.58
N SER A 183 -24.87 -19.37 55.52
CA SER A 183 -24.36 -18.46 56.58
C SER A 183 -22.82 -18.38 56.64
N ALA A 184 -22.30 -17.15 56.81
CA ALA A 184 -21.01 -16.77 57.42
C ALA A 184 -19.69 -17.18 56.69
N ALA A 185 -18.63 -16.39 56.55
CA ALA A 185 -18.19 -15.19 57.24
C ALA A 185 -17.14 -14.42 56.40
N MET A 186 -17.17 -13.09 56.48
CA MET A 186 -16.03 -12.18 56.25
C MET A 186 -15.79 -11.43 57.57
N PRO A 187 -14.53 -11.14 57.95
CA PRO A 187 -14.14 -9.73 58.14
C PRO A 187 -12.67 -9.48 57.72
N SER A 188 -12.22 -8.30 57.29
CA SER A 188 -12.40 -6.98 57.87
C SER A 188 -12.28 -5.84 56.84
N ALA A 189 -13.04 -4.77 57.13
CA ALA A 189 -13.08 -3.46 56.50
C ALA A 189 -11.78 -2.65 56.70
N THR A 190 -11.53 -1.57 55.93
CA THR A 190 -11.85 -0.16 56.30
C THR A 190 -11.26 0.76 55.20
N MET A 191 -11.76 1.93 54.75
CA MET A 191 -13.04 2.64 54.59
C MET A 191 -12.69 4.00 53.91
N GLY A 192 -13.61 4.59 53.14
CA GLY A 192 -13.57 6.01 52.74
C GLY A 192 -14.26 6.30 51.39
N THR A 193 -15.60 6.38 51.31
CA THR A 193 -16.44 7.62 51.24
C THR A 193 -16.18 8.47 49.97
N ALA A 194 -17.11 8.85 49.08
CA ALA A 194 -18.52 9.26 49.22
C ALA A 194 -19.16 9.28 47.78
N THR A 195 -20.37 8.77 47.53
CA THR A 195 -21.71 9.45 47.59
C THR A 195 -22.22 10.00 46.25
N GLY A 196 -23.37 9.45 45.80
CA GLY A 196 -24.28 9.97 44.76
C GLY A 196 -24.68 8.89 43.73
N ALA A 197 -25.61 7.96 43.98
CA ALA A 197 -27.09 8.08 43.80
C ALA A 197 -27.49 8.71 42.45
N ARG A 198 -28.44 8.26 41.63
CA ARG A 198 -29.38 7.12 41.53
C ARG A 198 -30.14 7.35 40.19
N THR A 199 -30.79 6.32 39.65
CA THR A 199 -32.04 6.41 38.84
C THR A 199 -31.96 6.52 37.30
N THR A 200 -32.65 5.56 36.69
CA THR A 200 -33.20 5.44 35.33
C THR A 200 -33.91 6.71 34.80
N ALA A 201 -33.69 7.07 33.54
CA ALA A 201 -34.65 7.89 32.78
C ALA A 201 -34.52 7.70 31.26
N VAL A 202 -35.69 7.59 30.64
CA VAL A 202 -36.01 7.58 29.21
C VAL A 202 -35.76 8.97 28.57
N LEU A 203 -35.16 8.98 27.36
CA LEU A 203 -35.13 9.91 26.18
C LEU A 203 -35.40 11.44 26.38
N PRO A 204 -34.69 12.35 25.65
CA PRO A 204 -35.07 12.67 24.26
C PRO A 204 -33.92 13.02 23.27
N SER A 205 -34.28 12.98 21.98
CA SER A 205 -33.52 13.24 20.77
C SER A 205 -32.71 14.55 20.73
N ALA A 206 -31.51 14.50 20.15
CA ALA A 206 -30.77 15.67 19.66
C ALA A 206 -30.40 15.46 18.18
N ASN A 207 -30.87 16.39 17.36
CA ASN A 207 -30.95 16.34 15.90
C ASN A 207 -29.58 16.22 15.21
N VAL A 208 -29.41 15.23 14.33
CA VAL A 208 -28.41 15.26 13.27
C VAL A 208 -29.03 15.97 12.06
N THR A 209 -28.53 17.16 11.77
CA THR A 209 -28.91 17.94 10.58
C THR A 209 -28.31 17.27 9.34
N VAL A 210 -29.13 16.58 8.56
CA VAL A 210 -28.78 16.11 7.21
C VAL A 210 -29.21 17.18 6.21
N THR A 211 -28.25 17.94 5.68
CA THR A 211 -28.51 18.87 4.58
C THR A 211 -28.55 18.08 3.27
N SER A 212 -29.73 17.60 2.89
CA SER A 212 -29.99 17.07 1.56
C SER A 212 -30.00 18.22 0.55
N HIS A 213 -29.02 18.24 -0.36
CA HIS A 213 -29.07 19.10 -1.53
C HIS A 213 -30.00 18.45 -2.57
N PRO A 214 -31.06 19.15 -3.05
CA PRO A 214 -31.96 18.60 -4.05
C PRO A 214 -31.31 18.72 -5.44
N GLY A 215 -31.06 17.58 -6.07
CA GLY A 215 -30.75 17.47 -7.48
C GLY A 215 -31.52 16.30 -8.05
N ASP A 216 -32.75 16.55 -8.47
CA ASP A 216 -33.62 15.62 -9.20
C ASP A 216 -33.93 16.26 -10.58
N PRO A 217 -34.06 15.46 -11.66
CA PRO A 217 -35.21 14.57 -11.78
C PRO A 217 -34.90 13.12 -12.20
N ILE A 218 -35.32 12.17 -11.37
CA ILE A 218 -36.19 11.02 -11.71
C ILE A 218 -36.31 10.67 -13.21
N ALA A 219 -35.53 9.68 -13.64
CA ALA A 219 -36.00 8.70 -14.61
C ALA A 219 -36.70 7.58 -13.83
N ALA A 220 -37.99 7.39 -14.14
CA ALA A 220 -38.86 6.37 -13.56
C ALA A 220 -38.18 4.98 -13.56
N GLY A 221 -38.06 4.36 -12.39
CA GLY A 221 -37.50 3.01 -12.23
C GLY A 221 -36.28 2.90 -11.31
N TYR A 222 -35.83 3.99 -10.68
CA TYR A 222 -34.71 3.97 -9.73
C TYR A 222 -35.07 3.17 -8.45
N ARG A 223 -34.78 1.87 -8.43
CA ARG A 223 -35.00 1.02 -7.25
C ARG A 223 -33.89 1.30 -6.21
N PRO A 224 -34.23 1.62 -4.95
CA PRO A 224 -33.25 1.93 -3.91
C PRO A 224 -32.30 0.76 -3.61
N GLU A 225 -32.74 -0.47 -3.91
CA GLU A 225 -31.96 -1.71 -3.77
C GLU A 225 -30.69 -1.73 -4.64
N PHE A 226 -30.75 -1.20 -5.88
CA PHE A 226 -29.60 -1.20 -6.80
C PHE A 226 -28.54 -0.21 -6.33
N ARG A 227 -28.96 1.01 -5.96
CA ARG A 227 -28.08 2.06 -5.43
C ARG A 227 -27.48 1.72 -4.06
N ALA A 228 -28.12 0.84 -3.28
CA ALA A 228 -27.56 0.35 -2.04
C ALA A 228 -26.42 -0.66 -2.25
N LEU A 229 -26.37 -1.30 -3.44
CA LEU A 229 -25.37 -2.31 -3.79
C LEU A 229 -24.25 -1.74 -4.67
N ASP A 230 -24.57 -0.78 -5.55
CA ASP A 230 -23.64 0.02 -6.34
C ASP A 230 -22.93 1.04 -5.43
N VAL A 231 -21.82 0.61 -4.83
CA VAL A 231 -21.11 1.37 -3.79
C VAL A 231 -20.26 2.46 -4.42
N ASP A 232 -19.68 2.20 -5.59
CA ASP A 232 -18.85 3.15 -6.32
C ASP A 232 -19.66 4.09 -7.23
N GLN A 233 -20.98 3.86 -7.37
CA GLN A 233 -21.91 4.68 -8.13
C GLN A 233 -21.54 4.79 -9.61
N ASP A 234 -20.87 3.76 -10.14
CA ASP A 234 -20.50 3.69 -11.56
C ASP A 234 -21.71 3.32 -12.45
N GLY A 235 -22.82 2.91 -11.83
CA GLY A 235 -24.07 2.56 -12.50
C GLY A 235 -24.13 1.13 -13.02
N LEU A 236 -23.11 0.31 -12.74
CA LEU A 236 -23.05 -1.13 -12.96
C LEU A 236 -22.87 -1.83 -11.61
N LEU A 237 -23.28 -3.10 -11.53
CA LEU A 237 -23.05 -3.91 -10.34
C LEU A 237 -21.99 -4.95 -10.62
N SER A 238 -20.79 -4.76 -10.06
CA SER A 238 -19.73 -5.76 -10.18
C SER A 238 -20.08 -7.03 -9.40
N ARG A 239 -19.47 -8.17 -9.74
CA ARG A 239 -19.65 -9.44 -8.99
C ARG A 239 -19.35 -9.29 -7.50
N ARG A 240 -18.39 -8.44 -7.15
CA ARG A 240 -18.04 -8.09 -5.77
C ARG A 240 -19.18 -7.37 -5.04
N GLU A 241 -19.85 -6.46 -5.73
CA GLU A 241 -20.95 -5.67 -5.17
C GLU A 241 -22.26 -6.45 -5.15
N ALA A 242 -22.53 -7.25 -6.18
CA ALA A 242 -23.60 -8.23 -6.19
C ALA A 242 -23.47 -9.25 -5.06
N GLY A 243 -22.24 -9.62 -4.68
CA GLY A 243 -21.95 -10.49 -3.53
C GLY A 243 -22.43 -9.96 -2.18
N ARG A 244 -22.77 -8.68 -2.07
CA ARG A 244 -23.39 -8.11 -0.85
C ARG A 244 -24.86 -8.49 -0.70
N ASN A 245 -25.48 -9.06 -1.75
CA ASN A 245 -26.82 -9.58 -1.74
C ASN A 245 -26.87 -11.02 -2.27
N ALA A 246 -27.18 -11.97 -1.39
CA ALA A 246 -27.21 -13.39 -1.73
C ALA A 246 -28.13 -13.73 -2.91
N LYS A 247 -29.24 -13.01 -3.11
CA LYS A 247 -30.15 -13.25 -4.25
C LYS A 247 -29.55 -12.80 -5.57
N VAL A 248 -28.94 -11.60 -5.59
CA VAL A 248 -28.31 -11.04 -6.79
C VAL A 248 -27.07 -11.85 -7.17
N GLN A 249 -26.28 -12.28 -6.18
CA GLN A 249 -25.14 -13.16 -6.41
C GLN A 249 -25.55 -14.51 -7.03
N GLN A 250 -26.63 -15.14 -6.54
CA GLN A 250 -27.11 -16.42 -7.08
C GLN A 250 -27.61 -16.31 -8.52
N GLN A 251 -28.17 -15.16 -8.88
CA GLN A 251 -28.73 -14.91 -10.21
C GLN A 251 -27.76 -14.17 -11.13
N PHE A 252 -26.55 -13.86 -10.67
CA PHE A 252 -25.57 -13.05 -11.40
C PHE A 252 -25.27 -13.61 -12.78
N ALA A 253 -24.93 -14.89 -12.88
CA ALA A 253 -24.63 -15.54 -14.16
C ALA A 253 -25.85 -15.68 -15.09
N ALA A 254 -27.07 -15.60 -14.55
CA ALA A 254 -28.30 -15.60 -15.34
C ALA A 254 -28.70 -14.18 -15.79
N LEU A 255 -28.13 -13.16 -15.16
CA LEU A 255 -28.39 -11.75 -15.41
C LEU A 255 -27.36 -11.12 -16.35
N ASP A 256 -26.10 -11.56 -16.24
CA ASP A 256 -24.95 -11.16 -17.07
C ASP A 256 -25.06 -11.82 -18.45
N ALA A 257 -25.86 -11.21 -19.32
CA ALA A 257 -26.26 -11.78 -20.60
C ALA A 257 -25.21 -11.58 -21.69
N ASP A 258 -24.42 -10.51 -21.57
CA ASP A 258 -23.29 -10.24 -22.44
C ASP A 258 -21.97 -10.84 -21.93
N HIS A 259 -21.98 -11.42 -20.71
CA HIS A 259 -20.84 -12.08 -20.07
C HIS A 259 -19.65 -11.14 -19.86
N ASP A 260 -19.91 -9.86 -19.60
CA ASP A 260 -18.88 -8.85 -19.31
C ASP A 260 -18.40 -8.89 -17.85
N GLY A 261 -19.08 -9.66 -16.98
CA GLY A 261 -18.72 -9.84 -15.57
C GLY A 261 -19.22 -8.73 -14.65
N LYS A 262 -20.10 -7.86 -15.15
CA LYS A 262 -20.85 -6.83 -14.42
C LYS A 262 -22.34 -6.98 -14.75
N LEU A 263 -23.21 -6.36 -13.96
CA LEU A 263 -24.63 -6.28 -14.28
C LEU A 263 -24.98 -4.84 -14.57
N SER A 264 -25.35 -4.56 -15.81
CA SER A 264 -25.92 -3.27 -16.17
C SER A 264 -27.34 -3.11 -15.61
N ARG A 265 -27.83 -1.88 -15.59
CA ARG A 265 -29.20 -1.57 -15.12
C ARG A 265 -30.25 -2.35 -15.90
N THR A 266 -30.09 -2.42 -17.22
CA THR A 266 -30.99 -3.12 -18.15
C THR A 266 -30.99 -4.63 -17.91
N GLU A 267 -29.84 -5.20 -17.57
CA GLU A 267 -29.72 -6.62 -17.24
C GLU A 267 -30.41 -6.94 -15.91
N THR A 268 -30.27 -6.09 -14.90
CA THR A 268 -30.99 -6.28 -13.63
C THR A 268 -32.51 -6.09 -13.73
N GLU A 269 -33.00 -5.46 -14.81
CA GLU A 269 -34.42 -5.11 -14.99
C GLU A 269 -35.34 -6.35 -15.05
N SER A 270 -34.83 -7.51 -15.51
CA SER A 270 -35.63 -8.73 -15.69
C SER A 270 -35.87 -9.55 -14.42
N VAL A 271 -35.12 -9.32 -13.32
CA VAL A 271 -35.17 -10.19 -12.12
C VAL A 271 -35.81 -9.53 -10.91
N ILE A 272 -35.94 -8.20 -10.90
CA ILE A 272 -36.52 -7.48 -9.75
C ILE A 272 -37.94 -6.96 -9.97
N ASN A 273 -38.71 -7.69 -10.78
CA ASN A 273 -40.16 -7.56 -10.96
C ASN A 273 -40.92 -8.57 -10.10
#